data_AF-A0AAW1X4C1-F1
#
_entry.id   AF-A0AAW1X4C1-F1
#
_cell.length_a   1.000
_cell.length_b   1.000
_cell.length_c   1.000
_cell.angle_alpha   90.00
_cell.angle_beta   90.00
_cell.angle_gamma   90.00
#
_symmetry.space_group_name_H-M   'P 1'
#
loop_
_entity.id
_entity.type
_entity.pdbx_description
1 polymer ?
#
loop_
_entity_poly.entity_id
_entity_poly.type
_entity_poly.pdbx_seq_one_letter_code
_entity_poly.pdbx_strand_id
1 'polypeptide(L)'
;MCAYNQVNGVPSCADHNLLTKTAREQWGFHGYVTSDCDAVSIIYDVQKYAKKPEDAVVDVLKAGMDVNCGTYLQNYTKRQWS
;
A
#
# COMPACT_ATOMS: atom_id res chain seq x y z
N MET A 1 0.22 -11.02 0.65
CA MET A 1 -0.51 -10.04 -0.20
C MET A 1 -1.44 -9.24 0.71
N CYS A 2 -1.45 -7.91 0.62
CA CYS A 2 -2.40 -7.09 1.37
C CYS A 2 -3.73 -6.97 0.60
N ALA A 3 -4.85 -7.04 1.33
CA ALA A 3 -6.19 -7.10 0.75
C ALA A 3 -6.77 -5.72 0.36
N TYR A 4 -7.89 -5.72 -0.35
CA TYR A 4 -8.62 -4.51 -0.72
C TYR A 4 -9.26 -3.79 0.46
N ASN A 5 -9.77 -4.54 1.43
CA ASN A 5 -10.67 -3.99 2.45
C ASN A 5 -9.95 -3.09 3.45
N GLN A 6 -10.76 -2.29 4.15
CA GLN A 6 -10.34 -1.61 5.34
C GLN A 6 -10.60 -2.47 6.58
N VAL A 7 -9.76 -2.31 7.59
CA VAL A 7 -10.01 -2.79 8.94
C VAL A 7 -9.95 -1.58 9.85
N ASN A 8 -11.02 -1.31 10.60
CA ASN A 8 -11.12 -0.14 11.48
C ASN A 8 -10.81 1.20 10.78
N GLY A 9 -11.21 1.33 9.52
CA GLY A 9 -11.01 2.54 8.71
C GLY A 9 -9.63 2.67 8.06
N VAL A 10 -8.74 1.68 8.20
CA VAL A 10 -7.41 1.69 7.59
C VAL A 10 -7.35 0.67 6.44
N PRO A 11 -7.00 1.07 5.20
CA PRO A 11 -6.82 0.13 4.10
C PRO A 11 -5.69 -0.86 4.41
N SER A 12 -5.92 -2.15 4.12
CA SER A 12 -4.96 -3.20 4.50
C SER A 12 -3.57 -3.00 3.88
N CYS A 13 -3.47 -2.43 2.67
CA CYS A 13 -2.19 -2.10 2.04
C CYS A 13 -1.50 -0.85 2.59
N ALA A 14 -2.22 0.00 3.34
CA ALA A 14 -1.72 1.20 3.99
C ALA A 14 -1.60 1.04 5.52
N ASP A 15 -1.85 -0.15 6.07
CA ASP A 15 -1.80 -0.39 7.51
C ASP A 15 -0.38 -0.75 7.97
N HIS A 16 0.34 0.23 8.50
CA HIS A 16 1.69 0.05 9.05
C HIS A 16 1.71 -0.86 10.30
N ASN A 17 0.66 -0.86 11.12
CA ASN A 17 0.61 -1.72 12.29
C ASN A 17 0.47 -3.18 11.87
N LEU A 18 -0.29 -3.46 10.82
CA LEU A 18 -0.41 -4.80 10.25
C LEU A 18 0.86 -5.22 9.51
N LEU A 19 1.27 -4.47 8.50
CA LEU A 19 2.31 -4.91 7.56
C LEU A 19 3.72 -4.85 8.15
N THR A 20 4.04 -3.81 8.92
CA THR A 20 5.37 -3.67 9.52
C THR A 20 5.40 -4.23 10.93
N LYS A 21 4.64 -3.63 11.88
CA LYS A 21 4.76 -4.03 13.29
C LYS A 21 4.33 -5.46 13.55
N THR A 22 3.25 -5.92 12.93
CA THR A 22 2.74 -7.27 13.19
C THR A 22 3.46 -8.28 12.31
N ALA A 23 3.34 -8.17 10.99
CA ALA A 23 3.90 -9.19 10.10
C ALA A 23 5.43 -9.22 10.13
N ARG A 24 6.13 -8.10 9.94
CA ARG A 24 7.60 -8.10 9.90
C ARG A 24 8.23 -8.22 11.28
N GLU A 25 7.83 -7.39 12.24
CA GLU A 25 8.50 -7.33 13.54
C GLU A 25 8.03 -8.45 14.48
N GLN A 26 6.72 -8.61 14.72
CA GLN A 26 6.22 -9.59 15.67
C GLN A 26 6.25 -11.03 15.13
N TRP A 27 5.85 -11.25 13.88
CA TRP A 27 5.84 -12.60 13.28
C TRP A 27 7.16 -12.98 12.63
N GLY A 28 8.10 -12.03 12.48
CA GLY A 28 9.39 -12.29 11.83
C GLY A 28 9.28 -12.53 10.32
N PHE A 29 8.32 -11.91 9.63
CA PHE A 29 8.17 -12.06 8.19
C PHE A 29 9.23 -11.27 7.42
N HIS A 30 10.12 -11.98 6.72
CA HIS A 30 11.21 -11.39 5.94
C HIS A 30 10.98 -11.41 4.41
N GLY A 31 9.82 -11.87 3.96
CA GLY A 31 9.45 -11.85 2.55
C GLY A 31 8.99 -10.46 2.07
N TYR A 32 8.44 -10.44 0.86
CA TYR A 32 7.82 -9.25 0.28
C TYR A 32 6.29 -9.30 0.41
N VAL A 33 5.67 -8.12 0.53
CA VAL A 33 4.23 -7.91 0.51
C VAL A 33 3.86 -7.30 -0.84
N THR A 34 3.12 -8.06 -1.65
CA THR A 34 2.43 -7.51 -2.83
C THR A 34 1.06 -6.95 -2.46
N SER A 35 0.61 -5.91 -3.16
CA SER A 35 -0.80 -5.53 -3.18
C SER A 35 -1.63 -6.61 -3.88
N ASP A 36 -2.89 -6.75 -3.49
CA ASP A 36 -3.90 -7.26 -4.41
C ASP A 36 -4.01 -6.31 -5.62
N CYS A 37 -4.51 -6.79 -6.74
CA CYS A 37 -4.42 -6.08 -8.01
C CYS A 37 -5.33 -4.85 -8.01
N ASP A 38 -4.72 -3.67 -8.16
CA ASP A 38 -5.38 -2.36 -8.03
C ASP A 38 -5.77 -1.96 -6.59
N ALA A 39 -5.36 -2.69 -5.56
CA ALA A 39 -5.65 -2.29 -4.18
C ALA A 39 -5.11 -0.89 -3.82
N VAL A 40 -4.01 -0.47 -4.45
CA VAL A 40 -3.45 0.88 -4.25
C VAL A 40 -4.33 1.96 -4.88
N SER A 41 -4.93 1.73 -6.06
CA SER A 41 -5.82 2.70 -6.69
C SER A 41 -7.11 2.87 -5.88
N ILE A 42 -7.65 1.76 -5.36
CA ILE A 42 -8.86 1.70 -4.56
C ILE A 42 -8.77 2.60 -3.31
N ILE A 43 -7.58 2.75 -2.69
CA ILE A 43 -7.35 3.63 -1.53
C ILE A 43 -7.76 5.08 -1.83
N TYR A 44 -7.49 5.57 -3.03
CA TYR A 44 -7.84 6.93 -3.46
C TYR A 44 -9.17 6.98 -4.23
N ASP A 45 -9.35 6.10 -5.22
CA ASP A 45 -10.45 6.19 -6.18
C ASP A 45 -11.80 5.83 -5.56
N VAL A 46 -11.82 4.86 -4.65
CA VAL A 46 -13.07 4.34 -4.06
C VAL A 46 -13.18 4.70 -2.59
N GLN A 47 -12.13 4.39 -1.82
CA GLN A 47 -12.15 4.49 -0.37
C GLN A 47 -11.98 5.92 0.17
N LYS A 48 -11.49 6.83 -0.67
CA LYS A 48 -11.22 8.24 -0.33
C LYS A 48 -10.36 8.40 0.93
N TYR A 49 -9.49 7.42 1.19
CA TYR A 49 -8.58 7.43 2.34
C TYR A 49 -7.42 8.39 2.10
N ALA A 50 -6.77 8.24 0.93
CA ALA A 50 -5.77 9.18 0.46
C ALA A 50 -6.43 10.44 -0.13
N LYS A 51 -5.82 11.61 0.08
CA LYS A 51 -6.34 12.89 -0.43
C LYS A 51 -5.92 13.15 -1.87
N LYS A 52 -4.77 12.62 -2.27
CA LYS A 52 -4.23 12.67 -3.64
C LYS A 52 -3.79 11.28 -4.09
N PRO A 53 -3.72 11.01 -5.40
CA PRO A 53 -3.18 9.75 -5.91
C PRO A 53 -1.78 9.44 -5.39
N GLU A 54 -0.91 10.44 -5.31
CA GLU A 54 0.46 10.28 -4.80
C GLU A 54 0.50 9.96 -3.30
N ASP A 55 -0.49 10.42 -2.53
CA ASP A 55 -0.58 10.10 -1.10
C ASP A 55 -0.83 8.61 -0.90
N ALA A 56 -1.65 7.96 -1.75
CA ALA A 56 -1.86 6.52 -1.70
C ALA A 56 -0.56 5.74 -1.94
N VAL A 57 0.30 6.22 -2.85
CA VAL A 57 1.64 5.64 -3.08
C VAL A 57 2.51 5.79 -1.84
N VAL A 58 2.52 6.97 -1.22
CA VAL A 58 3.32 7.24 -0.01
C VAL A 58 2.86 6.36 1.15
N ASP A 59 1.55 6.22 1.34
CA ASP A 59 0.96 5.47 2.45
C ASP A 59 1.30 3.98 2.38
N VAL A 60 1.13 3.34 1.21
CA VAL A 60 1.39 1.90 1.07
C VAL A 60 2.87 1.55 1.20
N LEU A 61 3.76 2.39 0.67
CA LEU A 61 5.21 2.20 0.79
C LEU A 61 5.67 2.36 2.25
N LYS A 62 5.15 3.36 2.97
CA LYS A 62 5.44 3.55 4.40
C LYS A 62 4.83 2.46 5.29
N ALA A 63 3.70 1.88 4.88
CA ALA A 63 3.08 0.77 5.60
C ALA A 63 3.92 -0.51 5.54
N GLY A 64 4.65 -0.72 4.44
CA GLY A 64 5.51 -1.88 4.23
C GLY A 64 5.08 -2.78 3.09
N MET A 65 4.28 -2.28 2.15
CA MET A 65 4.01 -2.92 0.86
C MET A 65 5.20 -2.71 -0.08
N ASP A 66 5.68 -3.78 -0.70
CA ASP A 66 6.88 -3.76 -1.56
C ASP A 66 6.55 -3.75 -3.04
N VAL A 67 5.54 -4.53 -3.45
CA VAL A 67 5.20 -4.75 -4.86
C VAL A 67 3.76 -4.34 -5.10
N ASN A 68 3.54 -3.52 -6.12
CA ASN A 68 2.19 -3.22 -6.58
C ASN A 68 1.78 -4.20 -7.68
N CYS A 69 0.71 -4.99 -7.46
CA CYS A 69 0.00 -5.59 -8.58
C CYS A 69 -0.84 -4.49 -9.25
N GLY A 70 -0.40 -4.05 -10.43
CA GLY A 70 -1.01 -2.96 -11.18
C GLY A 70 0.01 -1.92 -11.62
N THR A 71 -0.46 -0.79 -12.15
CA THR A 71 0.40 0.28 -12.68
C THR A 71 0.37 1.54 -11.82
N TYR A 72 -0.27 1.50 -10.65
CA TYR A 72 -0.56 2.72 -9.87
C TYR A 72 0.73 3.38 -9.37
N LEU A 73 1.65 2.59 -8.80
CA LEU A 73 2.97 3.10 -8.40
C LEU A 73 3.73 3.66 -9.61
N GLN A 74 3.70 2.99 -10.76
CA GLN A 74 4.37 3.47 -11.98
C GLN A 74 3.83 4.82 -12.46
N ASN A 75 2.52 5.03 -12.36
CA ASN A 75 1.86 6.25 -12.84
C ASN A 75 2.05 7.45 -11.90
N TYR A 76 2.18 7.20 -10.60
CA TYR A 76 2.19 8.25 -9.56
C TYR A 76 3.51 8.37 -8.77
N THR A 77 4.54 7.58 -9.10
CA THR A 77 5.92 7.85 -8.68
C THR A 77 6.59 8.79 -9.66
N LYS A 78 7.28 9.83 -9.17
CA LYS A 78 8.06 10.72 -10.05
C LYS A 78 9.20 9.93 -10.71
N ARG A 79 9.19 9.82 -12.03
CA ARG A 79 10.39 9.46 -12.81
C ARG A 79 11.40 10.60 -12.71
N GLN A 80 12.52 10.38 -12.02
CA GLN A 80 13.66 11.32 -11.98
C GLN A 80 14.72 11.03 -13.05
N TRP A 81 14.37 10.39 -14.16
CA TRP A 81 15.31 10.14 -15.25
C TRP A 81 15.05 11.13 -16.39
N SER A 82 15.76 12.26 -16.31
CA SER A 82 16.02 13.19 -17.42
C SER A 82 17.52 13.27 -17.63
#